data_AF-A0A3D2S9H6-F1
#
_entry.id   AF-A0A3D2S9H6-F1
#
_cell.length_a   1.000
_cell.length_b   1.000
_cell.length_c   1.000
_cell.angle_alpha   90.00
_cell.angle_beta   90.00
_cell.angle_gamma   90.00
#
_symmetry.space_group_name_H-M   'P 1'
#
loop_
_entity.id
_entity.type
_entity.pdbx_description
1 polymer ?
#
loop_
_entity_poly.entity_id
_entity_poly.type
_entity_poly.pdbx_seq_one_letter_code
_entity_poly.pdbx_strand_id
1 'polypeptide(L)'
;MKRLSLLLAITCIGIGAFAQSSKVSSAINYLDNGELDRALESIEVATLNEKTANSAKTWLYRGRVYSAIGFDQSGNFTNLAVAPLDSALYSFNYALTLSDVDKYKKLLLLEYQNLQFGFFNMGAQAFQNKNYQLAHDAFAKSSEANLQQRGIDEKVPMDTGVIFNVGLTAERLGYEQEAMDIFQKLVDMGYNEPYVYQALSEIYNNLGRVDDAIAVINAGRKAFPTNQALIITELNFYLAQGKVEEIVNKLQEAINLDPDNVELYFALGNAYGELEKTAMIESGTPAESVKSCLGEPDSREDVTDKGASAQKWTYGKV
;
A
#
# COMPACT_ATOMS: atom_id res chain seq x y z
N MET A 1 -24.97 -76.94 33.40
CA MET A 1 -23.62 -76.47 33.77
C MET A 1 -23.16 -75.46 32.73
N LYS A 2 -22.85 -74.25 33.19
CA LYS A 2 -22.26 -73.12 32.44
C LYS A 2 -20.91 -73.51 31.82
N ARG A 3 -20.54 -72.85 30.71
CA ARG A 3 -19.19 -72.41 30.24
C ARG A 3 -19.08 -72.60 28.71
N LEU A 4 -18.48 -71.76 27.88
CA LEU A 4 -17.92 -70.41 27.96
C LEU A 4 -17.40 -70.15 26.52
N SER A 5 -18.12 -69.41 25.67
CA SER A 5 -17.63 -69.09 24.31
C SER A 5 -18.13 -67.73 23.86
N LEU A 6 -17.68 -66.66 24.52
CA LEU A 6 -17.94 -65.30 24.06
C LEU A 6 -16.84 -64.39 24.58
N LEU A 7 -15.71 -64.34 23.85
CA LEU A 7 -14.67 -63.32 24.02
C LEU A 7 -13.62 -63.48 22.91
N LEU A 8 -13.88 -62.92 21.73
CA LEU A 8 -12.83 -62.42 20.84
C LEU A 8 -13.41 -61.51 19.74
N ALA A 9 -13.94 -60.34 20.09
CA ALA A 9 -14.33 -59.35 19.08
C ALA A 9 -14.34 -57.89 19.57
N ILE A 10 -13.61 -57.55 20.64
CA ILE A 10 -13.54 -56.16 21.14
C ILE A 10 -12.12 -55.86 21.64
N THR A 11 -11.15 -55.78 20.74
CA THR A 11 -9.83 -55.17 21.06
C THR A 11 -9.22 -54.33 19.94
N CYS A 12 -9.75 -54.33 18.71
CA CYS A 12 -9.14 -53.54 17.62
C CYS A 12 -9.68 -52.10 17.47
N ILE A 13 -10.83 -51.76 18.05
CA ILE A 13 -11.42 -50.40 17.89
C ILE A 13 -10.67 -49.37 18.76
N GLY A 14 -10.12 -49.78 19.90
CA GLY A 14 -9.40 -48.86 20.80
C GLY A 14 -8.03 -48.43 20.28
N ILE A 15 -7.29 -49.31 19.60
CA ILE A 15 -5.92 -49.02 19.14
C ILE A 15 -5.92 -48.00 17.98
N GLY A 16 -6.92 -48.07 17.10
CA GLY A 16 -7.08 -47.10 16.00
C GLY A 16 -7.39 -45.68 16.47
N ALA A 17 -8.21 -45.52 17.52
CA ALA A 17 -8.57 -44.22 18.06
C ALA A 17 -7.41 -43.54 18.83
N PHE A 18 -6.55 -44.32 19.51
CA PHE A 18 -5.34 -43.80 20.15
C PHE A 18 -4.24 -43.47 19.14
N ALA A 19 -4.07 -44.27 18.08
CA ALA A 19 -3.05 -44.03 17.04
C ALA A 19 -3.27 -42.72 16.25
N GLN A 20 -4.51 -42.25 16.09
CA GLN A 20 -4.80 -40.98 15.41
C GLN A 20 -4.41 -39.74 16.23
N SER A 21 -4.50 -39.78 17.56
CA SER A 21 -4.11 -38.64 18.42
C SER A 21 -2.59 -38.33 18.40
N SER A 22 -1.78 -39.23 17.85
CA SER A 22 -0.33 -39.07 17.66
C SER A 22 0.06 -38.24 16.44
N LYS A 23 -0.86 -37.99 15.50
CA LYS A 23 -0.51 -37.43 14.18
C LYS A 23 0.01 -36.00 14.23
N VAL A 24 -0.43 -35.20 15.21
CA VAL A 24 0.16 -33.86 15.45
C VAL A 24 1.64 -33.97 15.80
N SER A 25 2.02 -34.84 16.74
CA SER A 25 3.42 -35.03 17.12
C SER A 25 4.26 -35.57 15.97
N SER A 26 3.71 -36.49 15.18
CA SER A 26 4.39 -36.98 13.97
C SER A 26 4.62 -35.86 12.96
N ALA A 27 3.62 -35.02 12.69
CA ALA A 27 3.76 -33.89 11.79
C ALA A 27 4.83 -32.90 12.26
N ILE A 28 4.91 -32.63 13.56
CA ILE A 28 5.95 -31.77 14.15
C ILE A 28 7.33 -32.37 13.93
N ASN A 29 7.52 -33.65 14.26
CA ASN A 29 8.81 -34.31 14.08
C ASN A 29 9.25 -34.33 12.60
N TYR A 30 8.32 -34.60 11.68
CA TYR A 30 8.60 -34.56 10.24
C TYR A 30 8.94 -33.15 9.76
N LEU A 31 8.23 -32.13 10.25
CA LEU A 31 8.54 -30.73 9.96
C LEU A 31 9.94 -30.35 10.44
N ASP A 32 10.29 -30.72 11.68
CA ASP A 32 11.60 -30.43 12.28
C ASP A 32 12.75 -31.13 11.51
N ASN A 33 12.46 -32.27 10.87
CA ASN A 33 13.40 -33.00 10.00
C ASN A 33 13.38 -32.54 8.53
N GLY A 34 12.51 -31.60 8.14
CA GLY A 34 12.34 -31.16 6.75
C GLY A 34 11.61 -32.15 5.83
N GLU A 35 10.98 -33.19 6.39
CA GLU A 35 10.16 -34.19 5.67
C GLU A 35 8.75 -33.62 5.38
N LEU A 36 8.67 -32.57 4.56
CA LEU A 36 7.45 -31.75 4.41
C LEU A 36 6.25 -32.50 3.82
N ASP A 37 6.49 -33.49 2.97
CA ASP A 37 5.46 -34.38 2.41
C ASP A 37 4.76 -35.19 3.52
N ARG A 38 5.55 -35.82 4.40
CA ARG A 38 5.06 -36.60 5.55
C ARG A 38 4.47 -35.71 6.63
N ALA A 39 5.03 -34.52 6.82
CA ALA A 39 4.49 -33.52 7.73
C ALA A 39 3.10 -33.09 7.28
N LEU A 40 2.92 -32.81 5.97
CA LEU A 40 1.64 -32.43 5.37
C LEU A 40 0.61 -33.55 5.49
N GLU A 41 0.95 -34.78 5.10
CA GLU A 41 0.04 -35.92 5.23
C GLU A 41 -0.41 -36.11 6.70
N SER A 42 0.54 -36.04 7.64
CA SER A 42 0.24 -36.24 9.05
C SER A 42 -0.62 -35.12 9.63
N ILE A 43 -0.37 -33.86 9.28
CA ILE A 43 -1.10 -32.74 9.85
C ILE A 43 -2.52 -32.62 9.29
N GLU A 44 -2.74 -32.97 8.01
CA GLU A 44 -4.08 -33.04 7.43
C GLU A 44 -4.92 -34.16 8.05
N VAL A 45 -4.32 -35.31 8.37
CA VAL A 45 -5.06 -36.35 9.11
C VAL A 45 -5.43 -35.86 10.52
N ALA A 46 -4.58 -35.06 11.15
CA ALA A 46 -4.86 -34.51 12.48
C ALA A 46 -5.98 -33.45 12.48
N THR A 47 -6.22 -32.74 11.37
CA THR A 47 -7.31 -31.74 11.28
C THR A 47 -8.68 -32.40 11.10
N LEU A 48 -8.72 -33.67 10.69
CA LEU A 48 -9.96 -34.45 10.54
C LEU A 48 -10.39 -35.16 11.82
N ASN A 49 -9.51 -35.29 12.81
CA ASN A 49 -9.83 -35.95 14.07
C ASN A 49 -10.47 -34.96 15.07
N GLU A 50 -11.66 -35.28 15.58
CA GLU A 50 -12.47 -34.40 16.44
C GLU A 50 -11.72 -33.82 17.64
N LYS A 51 -10.81 -34.59 18.26
CA LYS A 51 -10.07 -34.13 19.43
C LYS A 51 -8.97 -33.13 19.05
N THR A 52 -8.22 -33.43 18.00
CA THR A 52 -7.08 -32.60 17.58
C THR A 52 -7.52 -31.42 16.72
N ALA A 53 -8.62 -31.52 15.97
CA ALA A 53 -9.18 -30.44 15.16
C ALA A 53 -9.60 -29.23 16.01
N ASN A 54 -10.01 -29.45 17.26
CA ASN A 54 -10.43 -28.41 18.19
C ASN A 54 -9.26 -27.77 18.99
N SER A 55 -8.00 -28.06 18.61
CA SER A 55 -6.81 -27.55 19.29
C SER A 55 -6.05 -26.55 18.41
N ALA A 56 -5.80 -25.34 18.94
CA ALA A 56 -5.04 -24.29 18.27
C ALA A 56 -3.64 -24.77 17.87
N LYS A 57 -3.04 -25.69 18.64
CA LYS A 57 -1.75 -26.31 18.30
C LYS A 57 -1.78 -26.98 16.93
N THR A 58 -2.85 -27.70 16.62
CA THR A 58 -2.97 -28.48 15.38
C THR A 58 -2.95 -27.53 14.19
N TRP A 59 -3.71 -26.45 14.27
CA TRP A 59 -3.81 -25.45 13.21
C TRP A 59 -2.57 -24.55 13.13
N LEU A 60 -1.93 -24.21 14.25
CA LEU A 60 -0.62 -23.58 14.26
C LEU A 60 0.41 -24.42 13.48
N TYR A 61 0.51 -25.72 13.77
CA TYR A 61 1.49 -26.56 13.08
C TYR A 61 1.09 -26.89 11.65
N ARG A 62 -0.21 -26.96 11.33
CA ARG A 62 -0.68 -26.98 9.94
C ARG A 62 -0.18 -25.76 9.19
N GLY A 63 -0.35 -24.58 9.78
CA GLY A 63 0.11 -23.33 9.18
C GLY A 63 1.62 -23.32 8.97
N ARG A 64 2.40 -23.78 9.94
CA ARG A 64 3.87 -23.90 9.81
C ARG A 64 4.32 -24.87 8.73
N VAL A 65 3.66 -26.01 8.56
CA VAL A 65 3.95 -26.95 7.47
C VAL A 65 3.73 -26.27 6.12
N TYR A 66 2.60 -25.60 5.96
CA TYR A 66 2.31 -24.84 4.74
C TYR A 66 3.28 -23.67 4.51
N SER A 67 3.65 -22.92 5.55
CA SER A 67 4.69 -21.88 5.45
C SER A 67 6.03 -22.47 5.00
N ALA A 68 6.44 -23.62 5.54
CA ALA A 68 7.67 -24.28 5.13
C ALA A 68 7.64 -24.71 3.65
N ILE A 69 6.50 -25.21 3.17
CA ILE A 69 6.32 -25.52 1.74
C ILE A 69 6.36 -24.24 0.90
N GLY A 70 5.69 -23.17 1.33
CA GLY A 70 5.59 -21.92 0.57
C GLY A 70 6.87 -21.10 0.53
N PHE A 71 7.74 -21.25 1.53
CA PHE A 71 9.04 -20.59 1.58
C PHE A 71 10.20 -21.46 1.07
N ASP A 72 9.94 -22.69 0.66
CA ASP A 72 10.97 -23.56 0.09
C ASP A 72 11.53 -22.97 -1.21
N GLN A 73 12.83 -22.69 -1.22
CA GLN A 73 13.54 -22.19 -2.40
C GLN A 73 14.19 -23.33 -3.21
N SER A 74 14.21 -24.55 -2.69
CA SER A 74 14.82 -25.69 -3.38
C SER A 74 14.00 -26.19 -4.57
N GLY A 75 12.69 -25.93 -4.57
CA GLY A 75 11.76 -26.36 -5.61
C GLY A 75 11.24 -27.78 -5.42
N ASN A 76 11.76 -28.51 -4.44
CA ASN A 76 11.44 -29.92 -4.19
C ASN A 76 9.98 -30.12 -3.78
N PHE A 77 9.36 -29.09 -3.20
CA PHE A 77 8.02 -29.18 -2.61
C PHE A 77 6.94 -28.38 -3.37
N THR A 78 7.27 -27.86 -4.55
CA THR A 78 6.39 -26.99 -5.36
C THR A 78 5.03 -27.62 -5.71
N ASN A 79 4.95 -28.95 -5.77
CA ASN A 79 3.72 -29.69 -6.12
C ASN A 79 2.94 -30.21 -4.91
N LEU A 80 3.40 -29.98 -3.67
CA LEU A 80 2.72 -30.51 -2.48
C LEU A 80 1.43 -29.75 -2.15
N ALA A 81 1.34 -28.47 -2.51
CA ALA A 81 0.20 -27.63 -2.17
C ALA A 81 -0.01 -26.50 -3.19
N VAL A 82 -1.27 -26.20 -3.49
CA VAL A 82 -1.66 -24.99 -4.21
C VAL A 82 -1.74 -23.84 -3.22
N ALA A 83 -1.10 -22.71 -3.53
CA ALA A 83 -1.06 -21.51 -2.68
C ALA A 83 -0.74 -21.82 -1.20
N PRO A 84 0.43 -22.40 -0.90
CA PRO A 84 0.78 -22.83 0.46
C PRO A 84 0.70 -21.70 1.49
N LEU A 85 1.14 -20.47 1.17
CA LEU A 85 1.06 -19.36 2.11
C LEU A 85 -0.39 -18.95 2.45
N ASP A 86 -1.32 -19.06 1.50
CA ASP A 86 -2.76 -18.86 1.77
C ASP A 86 -3.28 -19.91 2.75
N SER A 87 -2.90 -21.17 2.56
CA SER A 87 -3.26 -22.27 3.46
C SER A 87 -2.64 -22.07 4.85
N ALA A 88 -1.45 -21.48 4.92
CA ALA A 88 -0.81 -21.12 6.18
C ALA A 88 -1.60 -20.01 6.90
N LEU A 89 -1.93 -18.92 6.20
CA LEU A 89 -2.71 -17.81 6.72
C LEU A 89 -4.07 -18.28 7.25
N TYR A 90 -4.78 -19.08 6.47
CA TYR A 90 -6.04 -19.71 6.88
C TYR A 90 -5.88 -20.51 8.18
N SER A 91 -4.82 -21.32 8.28
CA SER A 91 -4.59 -22.17 9.44
C SER A 91 -4.31 -21.35 10.70
N PHE A 92 -3.52 -20.27 10.60
CA PHE A 92 -3.28 -19.39 11.73
C PHE A 92 -4.54 -18.63 12.14
N ASN A 93 -5.33 -18.14 11.17
CA ASN A 93 -6.60 -17.48 11.43
C ASN A 93 -7.58 -18.43 12.12
N TYR A 94 -7.65 -19.69 11.69
CA TYR A 94 -8.48 -20.69 12.35
C TYR A 94 -7.99 -20.98 13.77
N ALA A 95 -6.68 -21.10 13.97
CA ALA A 95 -6.09 -21.28 15.30
C ALA A 95 -6.46 -20.13 16.26
N LEU A 96 -6.57 -18.89 15.77
CA LEU A 96 -7.00 -17.73 16.55
C LEU A 96 -8.43 -17.84 17.10
N THR A 97 -9.29 -18.64 16.46
CA THR A 97 -10.69 -18.81 16.87
C THR A 97 -10.87 -19.86 17.97
N LEU A 98 -9.85 -20.66 18.27
CA LEU A 98 -9.95 -21.81 19.15
C LEU A 98 -9.72 -21.45 20.62
N SER A 99 -10.42 -22.16 21.51
CA SER A 99 -10.46 -21.84 22.95
C SER A 99 -9.11 -21.88 23.67
N ASP A 100 -8.13 -22.62 23.16
CA ASP A 100 -6.80 -22.75 23.75
C ASP A 100 -5.73 -21.85 23.10
N VAL A 101 -6.13 -20.90 22.24
CA VAL A 101 -5.26 -19.97 21.51
C VAL A 101 -4.31 -19.19 22.41
N ASP A 102 -4.72 -18.84 23.63
CA ASP A 102 -3.91 -18.01 24.54
C ASP A 102 -2.51 -18.59 24.81
N LYS A 103 -2.37 -19.92 24.76
CA LYS A 103 -1.09 -20.63 24.92
C LYS A 103 -0.13 -20.39 23.75
N TYR A 104 -0.67 -20.02 22.59
CA TYR A 104 0.05 -19.98 21.30
C TYR A 104 0.14 -18.57 20.70
N LYS A 105 -0.50 -17.56 21.29
CA LYS A 105 -0.49 -16.16 20.80
C LYS A 105 0.91 -15.64 20.46
N LYS A 106 1.92 -15.90 21.30
CA LYS A 106 3.30 -15.48 21.03
C LYS A 106 3.92 -16.17 19.80
N LEU A 107 3.58 -17.44 19.57
CA LEU A 107 4.05 -18.16 18.39
C LEU A 107 3.31 -17.66 17.15
N LEU A 108 1.99 -17.50 17.23
CA LEU A 108 1.18 -16.94 16.14
C LEU A 108 1.66 -15.54 15.73
N LEU A 109 2.03 -14.69 16.69
CA LEU A 109 2.59 -13.37 16.40
C LEU A 109 3.83 -13.46 15.49
N LEU A 110 4.75 -14.38 15.78
CA LEU A 110 5.93 -14.62 14.95
C LEU A 110 5.56 -15.20 13.57
N GLU A 111 4.59 -16.11 13.52
CA GLU A 111 4.16 -16.69 12.24
C GLU A 111 3.47 -15.67 11.33
N TYR A 112 2.63 -14.80 11.88
CA TYR A 112 2.04 -13.70 11.11
C TYR A 112 3.09 -12.70 10.64
N GLN A 113 4.12 -12.42 11.45
CA GLN A 113 5.24 -11.59 11.01
C GLN A 113 5.96 -12.21 9.81
N ASN A 114 6.22 -13.52 9.84
CA ASN A 114 6.82 -14.24 8.71
C ASN A 114 5.92 -14.19 7.47
N LEU A 115 4.61 -14.40 7.62
CA LEU A 115 3.65 -14.29 6.51
C LEU A 115 3.56 -12.87 5.96
N GLN A 116 3.55 -11.84 6.81
CA GLN A 116 3.54 -10.44 6.38
C GLN A 116 4.72 -10.18 5.43
N PHE A 117 5.94 -10.57 5.82
CA PHE A 117 7.13 -10.42 4.98
C PHE A 117 7.07 -11.28 3.71
N GLY A 118 6.61 -12.52 3.83
CA GLY A 118 6.47 -13.44 2.70
C GLY A 118 5.53 -12.90 1.62
N PHE A 119 4.32 -12.51 2.02
CA PHE A 119 3.34 -11.91 1.14
C PHE A 119 3.80 -10.55 0.60
N PHE A 120 4.49 -9.72 1.39
CA PHE A 120 5.06 -8.47 0.91
C PHE A 120 6.06 -8.70 -0.22
N ASN A 121 7.00 -9.64 -0.06
CA ASN A 121 7.99 -9.96 -1.08
C ASN A 121 7.35 -10.54 -2.34
N MET A 122 6.34 -11.41 -2.18
CA MET A 122 5.56 -11.94 -3.30
C MET A 122 4.84 -10.81 -4.05
N GLY A 123 4.24 -9.87 -3.33
CA GLY A 123 3.58 -8.71 -3.91
C GLY A 123 4.55 -7.80 -4.65
N ALA A 124 5.71 -7.50 -4.05
CA ALA A 124 6.75 -6.68 -4.66
C ALA A 124 7.29 -7.30 -5.96
N GLN A 125 7.56 -8.61 -5.95
CA GLN A 125 8.01 -9.32 -7.15
C GLN A 125 6.92 -9.34 -8.24
N ALA A 126 5.67 -9.61 -7.87
CA ALA A 126 4.54 -9.58 -8.79
C ALA A 126 4.35 -8.18 -9.41
N PHE A 127 4.49 -7.13 -8.60
CA PHE A 127 4.40 -5.74 -9.05
C PHE A 127 5.49 -5.40 -10.06
N GLN A 128 6.75 -5.78 -9.79
CA GLN A 128 7.87 -5.60 -10.72
C GLN A 128 7.61 -6.32 -12.06
N ASN A 129 6.99 -7.49 -12.01
CA ASN A 129 6.58 -8.27 -13.17
C ASN A 129 5.28 -7.76 -13.83
N LYS A 130 4.72 -6.65 -13.35
CA LYS A 130 3.44 -6.06 -13.81
C LYS A 130 2.24 -7.01 -13.66
N ASN A 131 2.36 -8.04 -12.85
CA ASN A 131 1.24 -8.89 -12.45
C ASN A 131 0.50 -8.21 -11.29
N TYR A 132 -0.24 -7.15 -11.61
CA TYR A 132 -0.87 -6.29 -10.60
C TYR A 132 -1.95 -7.02 -9.79
N GLN A 133 -2.63 -8.02 -10.36
CA GLN A 133 -3.60 -8.82 -9.60
C GLN A 133 -2.93 -9.61 -8.50
N LEU A 134 -1.88 -10.37 -8.83
CA LEU A 134 -1.13 -11.13 -7.83
C LEU A 134 -0.46 -10.18 -6.81
N ALA A 135 0.01 -9.02 -7.26
CA ALA A 135 0.59 -8.02 -6.38
C ALA A 135 -0.44 -7.50 -5.36
N HIS A 136 -1.63 -7.15 -5.83
CA HIS A 136 -2.75 -6.69 -5.00
C HIS A 136 -3.14 -7.75 -3.97
N ASP A 137 -3.42 -8.97 -4.41
CA ASP A 137 -3.80 -10.08 -3.53
C ASP A 137 -2.73 -10.34 -2.44
N ALA A 138 -1.45 -10.27 -2.82
CA ALA A 138 -0.34 -10.48 -1.91
C ALA A 138 -0.20 -9.33 -0.90
N PHE A 139 -0.24 -8.07 -1.33
CA PHE A 139 -0.19 -6.94 -0.40
C PHE A 139 -1.40 -6.91 0.53
N ALA A 140 -2.59 -7.29 0.05
CA ALA A 140 -3.79 -7.41 0.87
C ALA A 140 -3.61 -8.46 1.99
N LYS A 141 -3.05 -9.64 1.66
CA LYS A 141 -2.73 -10.68 2.67
C LYS A 141 -1.60 -10.27 3.61
N SER A 142 -0.63 -9.50 3.13
CA SER A 142 0.41 -8.91 3.99
C SER A 142 -0.20 -7.94 5.01
N SER A 143 -1.13 -7.08 4.56
CA SER A 143 -1.90 -6.18 5.41
C SER A 143 -2.78 -6.95 6.42
N GLU A 144 -3.46 -8.01 5.97
CA GLU A 144 -4.23 -8.90 6.84
C GLU A 144 -3.36 -9.51 7.94
N ALA A 145 -2.17 -10.04 7.61
CA ALA A 145 -1.25 -10.60 8.58
C ALA A 145 -0.78 -9.54 9.61
N ASN A 146 -0.55 -8.28 9.20
CA ASN A 146 -0.28 -7.19 10.14
C ASN A 146 -1.47 -6.90 11.05
N LEU A 147 -2.71 -6.91 10.52
CA LEU A 147 -3.93 -6.74 11.32
C LEU A 147 -4.10 -7.86 12.36
N GLN A 148 -3.79 -9.12 12.01
CA GLN A 148 -3.85 -10.22 12.97
C GLN A 148 -2.79 -10.08 14.07
N GLN A 149 -1.57 -9.63 13.74
CA GLN A 149 -0.56 -9.31 14.76
C GLN A 149 -1.08 -8.26 15.75
N ARG A 150 -1.72 -7.20 15.24
CA ARG A 150 -2.33 -6.15 16.08
C ARG A 150 -3.48 -6.66 16.95
N GLY A 151 -4.25 -7.63 16.46
CA GLY A 151 -5.28 -8.31 17.25
C GLY A 151 -4.72 -9.16 18.40
N ILE A 152 -3.46 -9.60 18.28
CA ILE A 152 -2.74 -10.34 19.32
C ILE A 152 -2.03 -9.39 20.30
N ASP A 153 -1.34 -8.37 19.76
CA ASP A 153 -0.61 -7.36 20.51
C ASP A 153 -0.85 -5.97 19.89
N GLU A 154 -1.65 -5.15 20.57
CA GLU A 154 -2.04 -3.81 20.12
C GLU A 154 -0.85 -2.86 19.93
N LYS A 155 0.33 -3.19 20.49
CA LYS A 155 1.56 -2.40 20.32
C LYS A 155 2.21 -2.57 18.95
N VAL A 156 1.81 -3.58 18.18
CA VAL A 156 2.28 -3.74 16.81
C VAL A 156 1.79 -2.55 15.98
N PRO A 157 2.69 -1.81 15.31
CA PRO A 157 2.27 -0.69 14.48
C PRO A 157 1.49 -1.18 13.26
N MET A 158 0.53 -0.37 12.83
CA MET A 158 -0.09 -0.57 11.52
C MET A 158 0.95 -0.32 10.44
N ASP A 159 1.12 -1.27 9.52
CA ASP A 159 2.02 -1.09 8.38
C ASP A 159 1.32 -0.29 7.28
N THR A 160 1.41 1.04 7.36
CA THR A 160 0.82 1.95 6.37
C THR A 160 1.49 1.84 5.00
N GLY A 161 2.75 1.38 4.93
CA GLY A 161 3.44 1.18 3.65
C GLY A 161 2.84 0.01 2.86
N VAL A 162 2.48 -1.08 3.54
CA VAL A 162 1.75 -2.19 2.91
C VAL A 162 0.35 -1.74 2.49
N ILE A 163 -0.37 -1.00 3.33
CA ILE A 163 -1.70 -0.45 2.99
C ILE A 163 -1.62 0.44 1.73
N PHE A 164 -0.59 1.30 1.64
CA PHE A 164 -0.31 2.09 0.44
C PHE A 164 -0.13 1.23 -0.80
N ASN A 165 0.62 0.12 -0.70
CA ASN A 165 0.81 -0.79 -1.83
C ASN A 165 -0.49 -1.48 -2.26
N VAL A 166 -1.43 -1.75 -1.34
CA VAL A 166 -2.78 -2.23 -1.70
C VAL A 166 -3.53 -1.15 -2.49
N GLY A 167 -3.52 0.10 -2.03
CA GLY A 167 -4.17 1.22 -2.72
C GLY A 167 -3.57 1.48 -4.11
N LEU A 168 -2.25 1.48 -4.21
CA LEU A 168 -1.52 1.64 -5.47
C LEU A 168 -1.85 0.51 -6.47
N THR A 169 -1.95 -0.74 -6.00
CA THR A 169 -2.28 -1.86 -6.88
C THR A 169 -3.75 -1.88 -7.27
N ALA A 170 -4.66 -1.51 -6.36
CA ALA A 170 -6.08 -1.32 -6.65
C ALA A 170 -6.28 -0.25 -7.73
N GLU A 171 -5.58 0.88 -7.65
CA GLU A 171 -5.58 1.93 -8.66
C GLU A 171 -5.10 1.40 -10.03
N ARG A 172 -3.98 0.65 -10.07
CA ARG A 172 -3.46 0.06 -11.33
C ARG A 172 -4.42 -0.95 -11.96
N LEU A 173 -5.26 -1.61 -11.16
CA LEU A 173 -6.29 -2.54 -11.62
C LEU A 173 -7.61 -1.86 -12.01
N GLY A 174 -7.75 -0.56 -11.75
CA GLY A 174 -9.01 0.18 -11.96
C GLY A 174 -10.07 -0.14 -10.90
N TYR A 175 -9.68 -0.67 -9.73
CA TYR A 175 -10.56 -0.87 -8.59
C TYR A 175 -10.80 0.45 -7.86
N GLU A 176 -11.47 1.38 -8.55
CA GLU A 176 -11.56 2.80 -8.18
C GLU A 176 -12.12 3.02 -6.77
N GLN A 177 -13.19 2.31 -6.41
CA GLN A 177 -13.80 2.41 -5.08
C GLN A 177 -12.84 1.92 -3.98
N GLU A 178 -12.15 0.80 -4.21
CA GLU A 178 -11.20 0.26 -3.23
C GLU A 178 -9.98 1.19 -3.06
N ALA A 179 -9.43 1.69 -4.17
CA ALA A 179 -8.33 2.65 -4.14
C ALA A 179 -8.73 3.91 -3.36
N MET A 180 -9.93 4.45 -3.61
CA MET A 180 -10.47 5.60 -2.88
C MET A 180 -10.54 5.34 -1.38
N ASP A 181 -11.13 4.20 -0.96
CA ASP A 181 -11.30 3.86 0.46
C ASP A 181 -9.94 3.69 1.16
N ILE A 182 -8.96 3.10 0.47
CA ILE A 182 -7.61 2.92 1.00
C ILE A 182 -6.86 4.25 1.09
N PHE A 183 -6.90 5.08 0.05
CA PHE A 183 -6.22 6.37 0.08
C PHE A 183 -6.84 7.31 1.11
N GLN A 184 -8.17 7.32 1.26
CA GLN A 184 -8.84 8.07 2.33
C GLN A 184 -8.35 7.61 3.71
N LYS A 185 -8.29 6.28 3.94
CA LYS A 185 -7.75 5.73 5.18
C LYS A 185 -6.30 6.17 5.43
N LEU A 186 -5.46 6.23 4.40
CA LEU A 186 -4.07 6.68 4.52
C LEU A 186 -3.96 8.17 4.84
N VAL A 187 -4.83 9.01 4.25
CA VAL A 187 -4.95 10.43 4.61
C VAL A 187 -5.35 10.59 6.07
N ASP A 188 -6.36 9.84 6.54
CA ASP A 188 -6.83 9.89 7.93
C ASP A 188 -5.75 9.43 8.93
N MET A 189 -4.87 8.53 8.50
CA MET A 189 -3.72 8.05 9.27
C MET A 189 -2.50 8.99 9.21
N GLY A 190 -2.56 10.08 8.44
CA GLY A 190 -1.45 11.00 8.26
C GLY A 190 -0.26 10.38 7.52
N TYR A 191 -0.51 9.46 6.58
CA TYR A 191 0.54 8.83 5.80
C TYR A 191 1.33 9.86 4.97
N ASN A 192 2.65 9.87 5.15
CA ASN A 192 3.52 10.91 4.62
C ASN A 192 3.92 10.65 3.15
N GLU A 193 2.94 10.69 2.25
CA GLU A 193 3.15 10.47 0.81
C GLU A 193 2.25 11.41 -0.02
N PRO A 194 2.81 12.41 -0.73
CA PRO A 194 2.06 13.32 -1.59
C PRO A 194 1.15 12.63 -2.60
N TYR A 195 1.59 11.49 -3.17
CA TYR A 195 0.84 10.75 -4.17
C TYR A 195 -0.56 10.34 -3.68
N VAL A 196 -0.71 10.04 -2.39
CA VAL A 196 -2.01 9.64 -1.82
C VAL A 196 -3.04 10.77 -1.92
N TYR A 197 -2.64 12.00 -1.65
CA TYR A 197 -3.51 13.18 -1.78
C TYR A 197 -3.84 13.45 -3.25
N GLN A 198 -2.84 13.35 -4.13
CA GLN A 198 -3.04 13.51 -5.57
C GLN A 198 -4.06 12.49 -6.08
N ALA A 199 -3.80 11.19 -5.91
CA ALA A 199 -4.62 10.11 -6.42
C ALA A 199 -6.05 10.16 -5.87
N LEU A 200 -6.22 10.37 -4.56
CA LEU A 200 -7.56 10.49 -3.96
C LEU A 200 -8.33 11.69 -4.52
N SER A 201 -7.67 12.83 -4.69
CA SER A 201 -8.31 14.03 -5.25
C SER A 201 -8.73 13.83 -6.71
N GLU A 202 -7.92 13.13 -7.51
CA GLU A 202 -8.23 12.79 -8.90
C GLU A 202 -9.40 11.80 -8.98
N ILE A 203 -9.45 10.80 -8.11
CA ILE A 203 -10.58 9.87 -8.01
C ILE A 203 -11.88 10.63 -7.66
N TYR A 204 -11.86 11.52 -6.66
CA TYR A 204 -13.04 12.32 -6.34
C TYR A 204 -13.50 13.20 -7.51
N ASN A 205 -12.55 13.81 -8.23
CA ASN A 205 -12.87 14.62 -9.39
C ASN A 205 -13.51 13.79 -10.51
N ASN A 206 -12.99 12.59 -10.78
CA ASN A 206 -13.56 11.68 -11.79
C ASN A 206 -14.98 11.22 -11.44
N LEU A 207 -15.28 11.06 -10.15
CA LEU A 207 -16.61 10.76 -9.64
C LEU A 207 -17.55 11.98 -9.62
N GLY A 208 -17.10 13.16 -10.08
CA GLY A 208 -17.86 14.41 -10.04
C GLY A 208 -18.01 15.02 -8.64
N ARG A 209 -17.28 14.49 -7.64
CA ARG A 209 -17.24 14.99 -6.26
C ARG A 209 -16.20 16.11 -6.14
N VAL A 210 -16.43 17.19 -6.86
CA VAL A 210 -15.46 18.29 -7.04
C VAL A 210 -15.07 18.95 -5.70
N ASP A 211 -16.03 19.18 -4.80
CA ASP A 211 -15.75 19.80 -3.51
C ASP A 211 -14.82 18.93 -2.64
N ASP A 212 -15.01 17.60 -2.68
CA ASP A 212 -14.15 16.65 -1.97
C ASP A 212 -12.74 16.62 -2.59
N ALA A 213 -12.64 16.65 -3.92
CA ALA A 213 -11.36 16.74 -4.62
C ALA A 213 -10.57 18.00 -4.21
N ILE A 214 -11.24 19.16 -4.16
CA ILE A 214 -10.65 20.43 -3.70
C ILE A 214 -10.23 20.35 -2.23
N ALA A 215 -11.03 19.73 -1.37
CA ALA A 215 -10.69 19.57 0.05
C ALA A 215 -9.43 18.70 0.22
N VAL A 216 -9.34 17.57 -0.48
CA VAL A 216 -8.18 16.67 -0.43
C VAL A 216 -6.93 17.34 -1.00
N ILE A 217 -7.02 18.00 -2.16
CA ILE A 217 -5.83 18.64 -2.74
C ILE A 217 -5.32 19.79 -1.85
N ASN A 218 -6.21 20.58 -1.25
CA ASN A 218 -5.83 21.62 -0.28
C ASN A 218 -5.14 21.02 0.96
N ALA A 219 -5.65 19.90 1.48
CA ALA A 219 -4.99 19.19 2.58
C ALA A 219 -3.59 18.70 2.18
N GLY A 220 -3.45 18.16 0.97
CA GLY A 220 -2.15 17.76 0.41
C GLY A 220 -1.19 18.94 0.25
N ARG A 221 -1.64 20.06 -0.29
CA ARG A 221 -0.85 21.31 -0.43
C ARG A 221 -0.40 21.87 0.91
N LYS A 222 -1.21 21.72 1.97
CA LYS A 222 -0.83 22.09 3.33
C LYS A 222 0.24 21.16 3.92
N ALA A 223 0.13 19.85 3.69
CA ALA A 223 1.10 18.87 4.17
C ALA A 223 2.43 18.92 3.40
N PHE A 224 2.37 19.22 2.10
CA PHE A 224 3.50 19.21 1.17
C PHE A 224 3.52 20.49 0.31
N PRO A 225 3.84 21.65 0.90
CA PRO A 225 3.71 22.96 0.25
C PRO A 225 4.60 23.14 -0.98
N THR A 226 5.69 22.38 -1.10
CA THR A 226 6.64 22.46 -2.20
C THR A 226 6.53 21.31 -3.21
N ASN A 227 5.58 20.38 -3.02
CA ASN A 227 5.44 19.25 -3.93
C ASN A 227 4.84 19.69 -5.27
N GLN A 228 5.62 19.56 -6.34
CA GLN A 228 5.26 19.97 -7.70
C GLN A 228 3.99 19.31 -8.23
N ALA A 229 3.82 18.00 -8.00
CA ALA A 229 2.67 17.26 -8.52
C ALA A 229 1.37 17.81 -7.92
N LEU A 230 1.36 18.07 -6.60
CA LEU A 230 0.20 18.67 -5.94
C LEU A 230 -0.07 20.11 -6.41
N ILE A 231 0.96 20.92 -6.66
CA ILE A 231 0.81 22.29 -7.22
C ILE A 231 0.10 22.21 -8.57
N ILE A 232 0.56 21.32 -9.44
CA ILE A 232 0.01 21.15 -10.80
C ILE A 232 -1.41 20.59 -10.74
N THR A 233 -1.69 19.61 -9.88
CA THR A 233 -3.04 19.06 -9.71
C THR A 233 -4.02 20.12 -9.19
N GLU A 234 -3.63 20.93 -8.20
CA GLU A 234 -4.44 22.06 -7.72
C GLU A 234 -4.73 23.03 -8.88
N LEU A 235 -3.69 23.45 -9.61
CA LEU A 235 -3.84 24.33 -10.77
C LEU A 235 -4.86 23.77 -11.77
N ASN A 236 -4.69 22.52 -12.20
CA ASN A 236 -5.57 21.89 -13.18
C ASN A 236 -7.02 21.83 -12.71
N PHE A 237 -7.27 21.58 -11.42
CA PHE A 237 -8.64 21.56 -10.88
C PHE A 237 -9.31 22.94 -10.93
N TYR A 238 -8.56 23.98 -10.60
CA TYR A 238 -9.07 25.36 -10.66
C TYR A 238 -9.31 25.82 -12.10
N LEU A 239 -8.39 25.49 -13.02
CA LEU A 239 -8.56 25.78 -14.45
C LEU A 239 -9.79 25.07 -15.03
N ALA A 240 -9.99 23.79 -14.72
CA ALA A 240 -11.14 23.01 -15.19
C ALA A 240 -12.49 23.57 -14.71
N GLN A 241 -12.49 24.29 -13.58
CA GLN A 241 -13.68 24.95 -13.02
C GLN A 241 -13.86 26.40 -13.49
N GLY A 242 -12.95 26.93 -14.33
CA GLY A 242 -12.95 28.33 -14.73
C GLY A 242 -12.60 29.31 -13.60
N LYS A 243 -12.09 28.80 -12.47
CA LYS A 243 -11.73 29.59 -11.28
C LYS A 243 -10.29 30.09 -11.35
N VAL A 244 -9.90 30.63 -12.51
CA VAL A 244 -8.50 30.98 -12.80
C VAL A 244 -8.00 32.12 -11.90
N GLU A 245 -8.85 33.11 -11.59
CA GLU A 245 -8.49 34.20 -10.68
C GLU A 245 -8.19 33.71 -9.26
N GLU A 246 -8.96 32.74 -8.76
CA GLU A 246 -8.79 32.20 -7.41
C GLU A 246 -7.44 31.49 -7.27
N ILE A 247 -7.05 30.70 -8.27
CA ILE A 247 -5.75 30.01 -8.25
C ILE A 247 -4.58 30.97 -8.43
N VAL A 248 -4.73 32.05 -9.20
CA VAL A 248 -3.70 33.10 -9.30
C VAL A 248 -3.43 33.73 -7.93
N ASN A 249 -4.49 34.10 -7.19
CA ASN A 249 -4.34 34.67 -5.85
C ASN A 249 -3.68 33.67 -4.89
N LYS A 250 -4.10 32.40 -4.90
CA LYS A 250 -3.49 31.33 -4.09
C LYS A 250 -2.00 31.13 -4.40
N LEU A 251 -1.62 31.13 -5.68
CA LEU A 251 -0.23 30.96 -6.09
C LEU A 251 0.63 32.17 -5.69
N GLN A 252 0.09 33.39 -5.78
CA GLN A 252 0.78 34.60 -5.29
C GLN A 252 0.99 34.55 -3.77
N GLU A 253 -0.03 34.15 -3.00
CA GLU A 253 0.11 33.93 -1.55
C GLU A 253 1.17 32.87 -1.25
N ALA A 254 1.19 31.76 -1.98
CA ALA A 254 2.19 30.71 -1.82
C ALA A 254 3.61 31.22 -2.16
N ILE A 255 3.77 32.03 -3.21
CA ILE A 255 5.05 32.65 -3.58
C ILE A 255 5.54 33.61 -2.51
N ASN A 256 4.65 34.38 -1.88
CA ASN A 256 5.04 35.26 -0.78
C ASN A 256 5.58 34.48 0.44
N LEU A 257 5.12 33.24 0.63
CA LEU A 257 5.59 32.34 1.69
C LEU A 257 6.90 31.62 1.31
N ASP A 258 7.08 31.29 0.03
CA ASP A 258 8.26 30.59 -0.50
C ASP A 258 8.74 31.23 -1.83
N PRO A 259 9.45 32.37 -1.77
CA PRO A 259 9.82 33.15 -2.95
C PRO A 259 10.85 32.48 -3.86
N ASP A 260 11.51 31.41 -3.40
CA ASP A 260 12.53 30.69 -4.17
C ASP A 260 11.94 29.48 -4.92
N ASN A 261 10.64 29.22 -4.78
CA ASN A 261 9.98 28.07 -5.38
C ASN A 261 9.62 28.28 -6.84
N VAL A 262 10.52 27.83 -7.73
CA VAL A 262 10.37 27.92 -9.19
C VAL A 262 9.07 27.28 -9.69
N GLU A 263 8.58 26.23 -9.03
CA GLU A 263 7.35 25.54 -9.45
C GLU A 263 6.10 26.38 -9.25
N LEU A 264 6.07 27.25 -8.22
CA LEU A 264 4.96 28.17 -8.01
C LEU A 264 4.93 29.26 -9.10
N TYR A 265 6.09 29.77 -9.52
CA TYR A 265 6.15 30.70 -10.65
C TYR A 265 5.75 30.05 -11.97
N PHE A 266 6.16 28.81 -12.20
CA PHE A 266 5.75 28.05 -13.36
C PHE A 266 4.22 27.85 -13.40
N ALA A 267 3.63 27.44 -12.27
CA ALA A 267 2.18 27.31 -12.15
C ALA A 267 1.46 28.66 -12.33
N LEU A 268 2.00 29.75 -11.77
CA LEU A 268 1.43 31.09 -11.90
C LEU A 268 1.47 31.59 -13.35
N GLY A 269 2.57 31.35 -14.06
CA GLY A 269 2.70 31.66 -15.48
C GLY A 269 1.65 30.92 -16.32
N ASN A 270 1.44 29.63 -16.04
CA ASN A 270 0.39 28.86 -16.70
C ASN A 270 -1.02 29.42 -16.40
N ALA A 271 -1.29 29.80 -15.15
CA ALA A 271 -2.56 30.40 -14.76
C ALA A 271 -2.82 31.74 -15.48
N TYR A 272 -1.81 32.61 -15.59
CA TYR A 272 -1.93 33.86 -16.35
C TYR A 272 -2.16 33.63 -17.85
N GLY A 273 -1.50 32.64 -18.44
CA GLY A 273 -1.74 32.27 -19.83
C GLY A 273 -3.19 31.85 -20.09
N GLU A 274 -3.84 31.19 -19.13
CA GLU A 274 -5.27 30.86 -19.23
C GLU A 274 -6.20 32.07 -19.02
N LEU A 275 -5.86 33.00 -18.11
CA LEU A 275 -6.61 34.27 -17.99
C LEU A 275 -6.58 35.07 -19.29
N GLU A 276 -5.40 35.18 -19.91
CA GLU A 276 -5.23 35.90 -21.16
C GLU A 276 -6.10 35.30 -22.28
N LYS A 277 -6.10 33.97 -22.43
CA LYS A 277 -6.96 33.27 -23.40
C LYS A 277 -8.45 33.51 -23.12
N THR A 278 -8.86 33.45 -21.86
CA THR A 278 -10.27 33.66 -21.46
C THR A 278 -10.72 35.08 -21.80
N ALA A 279 -9.90 36.08 -21.49
CA ALA A 279 -10.14 37.48 -21.82
C ALA A 279 -10.19 37.74 -23.34
N MET A 280 -9.35 37.06 -24.14
CA MET A 280 -9.40 37.13 -25.62
C MET A 280 -10.72 36.60 -26.17
N ILE A 281 -11.20 35.47 -25.64
CA ILE A 281 -12.48 34.86 -26.05
C ILE A 281 -13.65 35.79 -25.72
N GLU A 282 -13.67 36.35 -24.51
CA GLU A 282 -14.74 37.25 -24.06
C GLU A 282 -14.78 38.58 -24.81
N SER A 283 -13.62 39.12 -25.18
CA SER A 283 -13.50 40.38 -25.92
C SER A 283 -13.63 40.20 -27.45
N GLY A 284 -13.68 38.97 -27.96
CA GLY A 284 -13.71 38.67 -29.40
C GLY A 284 -12.44 39.12 -30.14
N THR A 285 -11.34 39.35 -29.43
CA THR A 285 -10.10 39.88 -29.99
C THR A 285 -9.10 38.74 -30.30
N PRO A 286 -8.45 38.75 -31.49
CA PRO A 286 -7.40 37.77 -31.81
C PRO A 286 -6.18 37.89 -30.88
N ALA A 287 -5.51 36.76 -30.64
CA ALA A 287 -4.50 36.61 -29.61
C ALA A 287 -3.26 37.54 -29.68
N GLU A 288 -3.07 38.25 -30.78
CA GLU A 288 -1.96 39.18 -30.95
C GLU A 288 -2.16 40.53 -30.24
N SER A 289 -3.38 40.83 -29.77
CA SER A 289 -3.76 42.18 -29.32
C SER A 289 -3.80 42.41 -27.80
N VAL A 290 -3.80 41.35 -26.97
CA VAL A 290 -3.95 41.47 -25.51
C VAL A 290 -2.61 41.64 -24.77
N LYS A 291 -1.48 41.43 -25.44
CA LYS A 291 -0.12 41.75 -24.93
C LYS A 291 0.03 43.18 -24.41
N SER A 292 -0.85 44.10 -24.83
CA SER A 292 -0.89 45.50 -24.41
C SER A 292 -1.63 45.75 -23.09
N CYS A 293 -2.44 44.81 -22.59
CA CYS A 293 -3.38 45.04 -21.49
C CYS A 293 -2.86 44.54 -20.13
N LEU A 294 -1.96 43.57 -20.11
CA LEU A 294 -1.25 43.14 -18.91
C LEU A 294 0.04 43.97 -18.85
N GLY A 295 0.02 45.02 -18.03
CA GLY A 295 1.12 45.98 -17.92
C GLY A 295 2.49 45.31 -17.92
N GLU A 296 3.37 45.76 -18.81
CA GLU A 296 4.75 45.33 -18.83
C GLU A 296 5.35 45.52 -17.42
N PRO A 297 6.20 44.58 -16.93
CA PRO A 297 6.89 44.79 -15.67
C PRO A 297 7.68 46.09 -15.79
N ASP A 298 7.39 47.03 -14.90
CA ASP A 298 7.96 48.37 -14.85
C ASP A 298 9.45 48.34 -15.19
N SER A 299 9.80 48.97 -16.31
CA SER A 299 11.15 49.00 -16.84
C SER A 299 12.06 49.57 -15.77
N ARG A 300 13.03 48.75 -15.33
CA ARG A 300 14.11 49.12 -14.40
C ARG A 300 14.51 50.58 -14.56
N GLU A 301 14.34 51.33 -13.49
CA GLU A 301 14.84 52.69 -13.36
C GLU A 301 16.29 52.78 -13.84
N ASP A 302 16.49 53.71 -14.75
CA ASP A 302 17.73 54.15 -15.36
C ASP A 302 18.71 54.59 -14.25
N VAL A 303 19.64 53.70 -13.86
CA VAL A 303 20.76 54.08 -13.00
C VAL A 303 21.78 54.80 -13.85
N THR A 304 21.57 56.10 -13.91
CA THR A 304 22.37 57.17 -14.50
C THR A 304 23.88 56.92 -14.54
N ASP A 305 24.41 57.17 -15.73
CA ASP A 305 25.73 57.72 -15.99
C ASP A 305 26.16 58.77 -14.93
N LYS A 306 27.12 58.40 -14.10
CA LYS A 306 28.06 59.32 -13.46
C LYS A 306 29.46 58.72 -13.50
N GLY A 307 30.13 58.95 -14.62
CA GLY A 307 31.53 59.38 -14.70
C GLY A 307 32.59 58.60 -13.90
N ALA A 308 33.38 57.80 -14.60
CA ALA A 308 34.80 57.63 -14.29
C ALA A 308 35.59 57.17 -15.53
N SER A 309 36.35 58.13 -16.08
CA SER A 309 37.66 58.02 -16.72
C SER A 309 38.12 56.70 -17.35
N ALA A 310 38.47 56.82 -18.64
CA ALA A 310 39.27 55.91 -19.43
C ALA A 310 40.49 55.32 -18.72
N GLN A 311 40.69 54.01 -18.87
CA GLN A 311 42.03 53.42 -18.97
C GLN A 311 42.01 52.23 -19.94
N LYS A 312 42.69 52.42 -21.07
CA LYS A 312 43.11 51.37 -22.00
C LYS A 312 43.97 50.35 -21.24
N TRP A 313 43.68 49.07 -21.40
CA TRP A 313 44.66 48.01 -21.19
C TRP A 313 44.72 47.11 -22.43
N THR A 314 45.90 47.13 -23.04
CA THR A 314 46.34 46.35 -24.18
C THR A 314 46.61 44.90 -23.79
N TYR A 315 46.26 43.98 -24.70
CA TYR A 315 46.70 42.58 -24.69
C TYR A 315 48.23 42.48 -24.64
N GLY A 316 48.75 41.66 -23.72
CA GLY A 316 50.14 41.24 -23.67
C GLY A 316 50.23 39.72 -23.52
N LYS A 317 50.74 39.06 -24.56
CA LYS A 317 51.24 37.68 -24.53
C LYS A 317 52.45 37.59 -23.59
N VAL A 318 52.49 36.57 -22.73
CA VAL A 318 53.63 35.63 -22.53
C VAL A 318 53.05 34.29 -22.14
#